data_AF-A0A8P4FWH8-F1
#
_entry.id   AF-A0A8P4FWH8-F1
#
_cell.length_a   1.000
_cell.length_b   1.000
_cell.length_c   1.000
_cell.angle_alpha   90.00
_cell.angle_beta   90.00
_cell.angle_gamma   90.00
#
_symmetry.space_group_name_H-M   'P 1'
#
loop_
_entity.id
_entity.type
_entity.pdbx_description
1 polymer ?
#
loop_
_entity_poly.entity_id
_entity_poly.type
_entity_poly.pdbx_seq_one_letter_code
_entity_poly.pdbx_strand_id
1 'polypeptide(L)'
;MADAEKKVPAVPESLLKRRKAFATMKAMRVKKMLSEKKARKVTRKLIYKRAEKYHKEYRQMYRREIRLGRSARKPANNFLWPFKLSSPRGGMNKKTTHFVEGGDAGNREDQINRMIRRMN
;
A
#
# COMPACT_ATOMS: atom_id res chain seq x y z
N MET A 1 -58.88 -38.42 -34.71
CA MET A 1 -59.50 -37.47 -33.76
C MET A 1 -58.75 -36.16 -33.89
N ALA A 2 -59.43 -35.08 -34.27
CA ALA A 2 -58.80 -33.80 -34.57
C ALA A 2 -58.46 -33.06 -33.27
N ASP A 3 -57.19 -32.72 -33.08
CA ASP A 3 -56.74 -31.83 -32.02
C ASP A 3 -57.34 -30.44 -32.22
N ALA A 4 -58.26 -30.07 -31.32
CA ALA A 4 -58.86 -28.74 -31.29
C ALA A 4 -57.80 -27.72 -30.88
N GLU A 5 -57.40 -26.87 -31.84
CA GLU A 5 -56.46 -25.78 -31.65
C GLU A 5 -57.01 -24.79 -30.60
N LYS A 6 -56.45 -24.80 -29.40
CA LYS A 6 -56.86 -23.90 -28.31
C LYS A 6 -56.52 -22.45 -28.68
N LYS A 7 -57.52 -21.66 -29.07
CA LYS A 7 -57.41 -20.19 -29.21
C LYS A 7 -57.08 -19.55 -27.85
N VAL A 8 -55.83 -19.11 -27.71
CA VAL A 8 -55.36 -18.35 -26.55
C VAL A 8 -56.03 -16.97 -26.54
N PRO A 9 -56.51 -16.44 -25.40
CA PRO A 9 -57.18 -15.15 -25.36
C PRO A 9 -56.28 -14.02 -25.88
N ALA A 10 -56.86 -13.14 -26.69
CA ALA A 10 -56.16 -11.99 -27.23
C ALA A 10 -55.66 -11.10 -26.09
N VAL A 11 -54.35 -10.87 -26.04
CA VAL A 11 -53.71 -10.05 -25.00
C VAL A 11 -54.19 -8.60 -25.16
N PRO A 12 -54.63 -7.93 -24.08
CA PRO A 12 -55.08 -6.54 -24.17
C PRO A 12 -53.97 -5.60 -24.69
N GLU A 13 -54.31 -4.70 -25.59
CA GLU A 13 -53.35 -3.78 -26.24
C GLU A 13 -52.60 -2.88 -25.24
N SER A 14 -53.26 -2.49 -24.15
CA SER A 14 -52.65 -1.71 -23.04
C SER A 14 -51.45 -2.44 -22.43
N LEU A 15 -51.55 -3.76 -22.31
CA LEU A 15 -50.53 -4.64 -21.76
C LEU A 15 -49.34 -4.77 -22.73
N LEU A 16 -49.60 -4.82 -24.04
CA LEU A 16 -48.57 -4.82 -25.08
C LEU A 16 -47.81 -3.49 -25.13
N LYS A 17 -48.50 -2.36 -25.03
CA LYS A 17 -47.88 -1.01 -24.95
C LYS A 17 -46.97 -0.89 -23.72
N ARG A 18 -47.44 -1.35 -22.55
CA ARG A 18 -46.65 -1.35 -21.30
C ARG A 18 -45.40 -2.23 -21.39
N ARG A 19 -45.52 -3.42 -22.00
CA ARG A 19 -44.36 -4.34 -22.21
C ARG A 19 -43.30 -3.70 -23.10
N LYS A 20 -43.69 -3.05 -24.19
CA LYS A 20 -42.76 -2.33 -25.09
C LYS A 20 -42.04 -1.20 -24.36
N ALA A 21 -42.75 -0.37 -23.60
CA ALA A 21 -42.16 0.71 -22.81
C ALA A 21 -41.19 0.19 -21.72
N PHE A 22 -41.52 -0.90 -21.05
CA PHE A 22 -40.63 -1.50 -20.06
C PHE A 22 -39.36 -2.07 -20.70
N ALA A 23 -39.47 -2.69 -21.89
CA ALA A 23 -38.33 -3.21 -22.61
C ALA A 23 -37.35 -2.12 -23.04
N THR A 24 -37.84 -0.98 -23.53
CA THR A 24 -36.98 0.17 -23.91
C THR A 24 -36.30 0.78 -22.69
N MET A 25 -37.05 0.99 -21.59
CA MET A 25 -36.50 1.50 -20.33
C MET A 25 -35.43 0.56 -19.75
N LYS A 26 -35.67 -0.76 -19.80
CA LYS A 26 -34.69 -1.77 -19.37
C LYS A 26 -33.43 -1.73 -20.24
N ALA A 27 -33.58 -1.65 -21.56
CA ALA A 27 -32.46 -1.55 -22.49
C ALA A 27 -31.62 -0.27 -22.24
N MET A 28 -32.27 0.88 -22.02
CA MET A 28 -31.57 2.12 -21.67
C MET A 28 -30.80 2.01 -20.36
N ARG A 29 -31.42 1.41 -19.33
CA ARG A 29 -30.78 1.20 -18.02
C ARG A 29 -29.54 0.31 -18.12
N VAL A 30 -29.61 -0.77 -18.90
CA VAL A 30 -28.46 -1.66 -19.14
C VAL A 30 -27.36 -0.92 -19.89
N LYS A 31 -27.69 -0.15 -20.94
CA LYS A 31 -26.69 0.66 -21.68
C LYS A 31 -25.99 1.67 -20.76
N LYS A 32 -26.73 2.37 -19.90
CA LYS A 32 -26.18 3.30 -18.91
C LYS A 32 -25.28 2.61 -17.88
N MET A 33 -25.72 1.46 -17.35
CA MET A 33 -24.91 0.69 -16.39
C MET A 33 -23.58 0.23 -17.01
N LEU A 34 -23.59 -0.16 -18.29
CA LEU A 34 -22.39 -0.57 -19.02
C LEU A 34 -21.43 0.61 -19.26
N SER A 35 -21.94 1.79 -19.62
CA SER A 35 -21.10 2.99 -19.80
C SER A 35 -20.48 3.44 -18.48
N GLU A 36 -21.25 3.46 -17.39
CA GLU A 36 -20.75 3.77 -16.04
C GLU A 36 -19.70 2.76 -15.57
N LYS A 37 -19.89 1.46 -15.84
CA LYS A 37 -18.92 0.41 -15.51
C LYS A 37 -17.59 0.62 -16.24
N LYS A 38 -17.64 1.05 -17.51
CA LYS A 38 -16.42 1.40 -18.28
C LYS A 38 -15.71 2.61 -17.66
N ALA A 39 -16.44 3.68 -17.35
CA ALA A 39 -15.88 4.87 -16.69
C ALA A 39 -15.27 4.55 -15.31
N ARG A 40 -15.92 3.69 -14.52
CA ARG A 40 -15.41 3.23 -13.22
C ARG A 40 -14.10 2.44 -13.32
N LYS A 41 -13.92 1.65 -14.38
CA LYS A 41 -12.66 0.93 -14.63
C LYS A 41 -11.52 1.91 -14.92
N VAL A 42 -11.78 2.93 -15.74
CA VAL A 42 -10.78 3.95 -16.09
C VAL A 42 -10.35 4.74 -14.85
N THR A 43 -11.32 5.23 -14.08
CA THR A 43 -11.05 5.98 -12.83
C THR A 43 -10.30 5.13 -11.81
N ARG A 44 -10.66 3.85 -11.62
CA ARG A 44 -9.94 2.94 -10.71
C ARG A 44 -8.48 2.74 -11.12
N LYS A 45 -8.21 2.57 -12.42
CA LYS A 45 -6.84 2.44 -12.94
C LYS A 45 -6.02 3.71 -12.68
N LEU A 46 -6.63 4.88 -12.86
CA LEU A 46 -6.00 6.17 -12.59
C LEU A 46 -5.68 6.36 -11.09
N ILE A 47 -6.64 6.06 -10.22
CA ILE A 47 -6.47 6.16 -8.76
C ILE A 47 -5.32 5.25 -8.30
N TYR A 48 -5.28 4.01 -8.78
CA TYR A 48 -4.22 3.07 -8.46
C TYR A 48 -2.83 3.62 -8.84
N LYS A 49 -2.69 4.16 -10.06
CA LYS A 49 -1.42 4.73 -10.53
C LYS A 49 -1.01 6.00 -9.78
N ARG A 50 -1.97 6.82 -9.34
CA ARG A 50 -1.66 7.97 -8.46
C ARG A 50 -1.18 7.52 -7.09
N ALA A 51 -1.82 6.52 -6.49
CA ALA A 51 -1.40 5.98 -5.19
C ALA A 51 0.03 5.41 -5.26
N GLU A 52 0.35 4.65 -6.32
CA GLU A 52 1.70 4.14 -6.57
C GLU A 52 2.74 5.27 -6.64
N LYS A 53 2.41 6.37 -7.33
CA LYS A 53 3.27 7.56 -7.43
C LYS A 53 3.51 8.21 -6.05
N TYR A 54 2.46 8.48 -5.29
CA TYR A 54 2.58 9.13 -3.98
C TYR A 54 3.41 8.30 -3.01
N HIS A 55 3.18 6.99 -2.94
CA HIS A 55 3.98 6.10 -2.10
C HIS A 55 5.47 6.16 -2.48
N LYS A 56 5.78 6.14 -3.78
CA LYS A 56 7.16 6.26 -4.27
C LYS A 56 7.80 7.60 -3.89
N GLU A 57 7.06 8.69 -4.02
CA GLU A 57 7.50 10.04 -3.70
C GLU A 57 7.86 10.20 -2.21
N TYR A 58 6.96 9.78 -1.31
CA TYR A 58 7.24 9.82 0.14
C TYR A 58 8.47 8.98 0.51
N ARG A 59 8.61 7.77 -0.06
CA ARG A 59 9.78 6.94 0.16
C ARG A 59 11.08 7.59 -0.35
N GLN A 60 11.03 8.27 -1.49
CA GLN A 60 12.18 8.98 -2.05
C GLN A 60 12.56 10.19 -1.21
N MET A 61 11.59 10.96 -0.73
CA MET A 61 11.81 12.12 0.12
C MET A 61 12.48 11.74 1.45
N TYR A 62 11.96 10.73 2.15
CA TYR A 62 12.58 10.23 3.39
C TYR A 62 14.01 9.73 3.17
N ARG A 63 14.24 8.97 2.09
CA ARG A 63 15.60 8.51 1.73
C ARG A 63 16.53 9.65 1.36
N ARG A 64 16.01 10.73 0.76
CA ARG A 64 16.79 11.92 0.38
C ARG A 64 17.30 12.63 1.62
N GLU A 65 16.44 12.84 2.61
CA GLU A 65 16.81 13.47 3.89
C GLU A 65 17.92 12.69 4.60
N ILE A 66 17.75 11.37 4.75
CA ILE A 66 18.79 10.50 5.32
C ILE A 66 20.09 10.57 4.49
N ARG A 67 19.97 10.55 3.16
CA ARG A 67 21.15 10.64 2.27
C ARG A 67 21.89 11.95 2.47
N LEU A 68 21.20 13.08 2.54
CA LEU A 68 21.80 14.39 2.75
C LEU A 68 22.50 14.44 4.12
N GLY A 69 21.84 13.96 5.19
CA GLY A 69 22.46 13.88 6.51
C GLY A 69 23.68 12.97 6.57
N ARG A 70 23.70 11.86 5.81
CA ARG A 70 24.89 11.00 5.67
C ARG A 70 25.98 11.69 4.86
N SER A 71 25.64 12.33 3.74
CA SER A 71 26.59 13.01 2.86
C SER A 71 27.29 14.16 3.57
N ALA A 72 26.58 14.91 4.41
CA ALA A 72 27.17 16.00 5.21
C ALA A 72 28.18 15.50 6.25
N ARG A 73 27.91 14.35 6.89
CA ARG A 73 28.80 13.74 7.90
C ARG A 73 29.94 12.91 7.31
N LYS A 74 29.80 12.46 6.06
CA LYS A 74 30.75 11.55 5.40
C LYS A 74 32.20 12.10 5.34
N PRO A 75 32.46 13.37 4.98
CA PRO A 75 33.82 13.89 4.92
C PRO A 75 34.52 13.86 6.29
N ALA A 76 33.84 14.30 7.35
CA ALA A 76 34.37 14.27 8.70
C ALA A 76 34.61 12.83 9.19
N ASN A 77 33.67 11.91 8.93
CA ASN A 77 33.84 10.50 9.30
C ASN A 77 34.98 9.81 8.53
N ASN A 78 35.22 10.19 7.27
CA ASN A 78 36.31 9.67 6.46
C ASN A 78 37.68 10.23 6.86
N PHE A 79 37.71 11.45 7.41
CA PHE A 79 38.93 12.08 7.92
C PHE A 79 39.43 11.41 9.21
N LEU A 80 38.50 10.98 10.08
CA LEU A 80 38.83 10.33 11.34
C LEU A 80 39.27 8.88 11.12
N TRP A 81 40.38 8.48 11.75
CA TRP A 81 40.78 7.08 11.82
C TRP A 81 39.80 6.30 12.73
N PRO A 82 39.60 4.98 12.52
CA PRO A 82 38.82 4.17 13.46
C PRO A 82 39.27 4.36 14.91
N PHE A 83 38.31 4.62 15.79
CA PHE A 83 38.56 4.81 17.21
C PHE A 83 39.03 3.49 17.85
N LYS A 84 40.16 3.54 18.54
CA LYS A 84 40.66 2.43 19.37
C LYS A 84 40.10 2.59 20.78
N LEU A 85 38.96 1.96 21.04
CA LEU A 85 38.30 2.01 22.34
C LEU A 85 38.88 0.97 23.31
N SER A 86 38.82 1.27 24.61
CA SER A 86 39.21 0.33 25.67
C SER A 86 38.08 -0.68 25.97
N SER A 87 38.39 -1.72 26.74
CA SER A 87 37.35 -2.67 27.19
C SER A 87 36.36 -1.98 28.13
N PRO A 88 35.04 -2.26 28.04
CA PRO A 88 34.05 -1.58 28.87
C PRO A 88 34.28 -1.88 30.35
N ARG A 89 34.36 -0.82 31.17
CA ARG A 89 34.40 -0.95 32.63
C ARG A 89 33.19 -1.75 33.14
N GLY A 90 33.44 -2.78 33.95
CA GLY A 90 32.41 -3.72 34.42
C GLY A 90 32.07 -4.84 33.43
N GLY A 91 32.74 -4.91 32.27
CA GLY A 91 32.60 -5.99 31.32
C GLY A 91 31.36 -5.92 30.43
N MET A 92 31.21 -6.98 29.64
CA MET A 92 30.04 -7.30 28.82
C MET A 92 29.25 -8.40 29.51
N ASN A 93 27.93 -8.37 29.39
CA ASN A 93 27.03 -9.39 29.91
C ASN A 93 27.16 -10.68 29.09
N LYS A 94 26.73 -10.65 27.82
CA LYS A 94 26.78 -11.79 26.88
C LYS A 94 26.98 -11.25 25.46
N LYS A 95 28.20 -11.41 24.94
CA LYS A 95 28.61 -10.81 23.65
C LYS A 95 27.83 -11.33 22.45
N THR A 96 27.44 -12.60 22.48
CA THR A 96 26.83 -13.30 21.34
C THR A 96 25.32 -13.16 21.29
N THR A 97 24.68 -12.82 22.41
CA THR A 97 23.22 -12.75 22.56
C THR A 97 22.71 -11.35 22.19
N HIS A 98 21.52 -11.26 21.59
CA HIS A 98 20.96 -9.97 21.19
C HIS A 98 20.57 -9.11 22.42
N PHE A 99 20.61 -7.79 22.26
CA PHE A 99 20.32 -6.85 23.34
C PHE A 99 18.93 -7.03 23.97
N VAL A 100 17.92 -7.33 23.15
CA VAL A 100 16.53 -7.59 23.61
C VAL A 100 16.39 -8.83 24.49
N GLU A 101 17.34 -9.76 24.39
CA GLU A 101 17.41 -11.00 25.18
C GLU A 101 18.36 -10.84 26.39
N GLY A 102 18.81 -9.62 26.67
CA GLY A 102 19.74 -9.31 27.77
C GLY A 102 21.22 -9.46 27.43
N GLY A 103 21.58 -9.61 26.15
CA GLY A 103 22.97 -9.63 25.68
C GLY A 103 23.53 -8.27 25.25
N ASP A 104 24.65 -8.27 24.53
CA ASP A 104 25.35 -7.08 24.06
C ASP A 104 25.45 -6.99 22.53
N ALA A 105 24.86 -7.92 21.76
CA ALA A 105 24.83 -7.81 20.31
C ALA A 105 23.62 -6.98 19.82
N GLY A 106 23.76 -6.29 18.68
CA GLY A 106 22.64 -5.63 17.98
C GLY A 106 22.38 -4.18 18.36
N ASN A 107 21.25 -3.66 17.88
CA ASN A 107 20.86 -2.26 18.08
C ASN A 107 20.24 -2.06 19.47
N ARG A 108 20.73 -1.06 20.20
CA ARG A 108 20.22 -0.66 21.52
C ARG A 108 19.89 0.83 21.61
N GLU A 109 19.76 1.48 20.45
CA GLU A 109 19.40 2.89 20.31
C GLU A 109 20.29 3.77 21.21
N ASP A 110 19.69 4.61 22.05
CA ASP A 110 20.40 5.58 22.88
C ASP A 110 21.29 4.95 23.97
N GLN A 111 21.05 3.68 24.30
CA GLN A 111 21.83 2.98 25.33
C GLN A 111 23.26 2.64 24.87
N ILE A 112 23.57 2.80 23.57
CA ILE A 112 24.95 2.68 23.06
C ILE A 112 25.88 3.73 23.69
N ASN A 113 25.36 4.93 23.95
CA ASN A 113 26.13 6.02 24.54
C ASN A 113 26.60 5.67 25.96
N ARG A 114 25.77 4.94 26.72
CA ARG A 114 26.16 4.44 28.05
C ARG A 114 27.29 3.42 27.95
N MET A 115 27.30 2.57 26.93
CA MET A 115 28.39 1.61 26.72
C MET A 115 29.68 2.30 26.29
N ILE A 116 29.62 3.23 25.33
CA ILE A 116 30.79 3.98 24.83
C ILE A 116 31.47 4.74 25.98
N ARG A 117 30.71 5.37 26.88
CA ARG A 117 31.26 6.05 28.07
C ARG A 117 32.02 5.13 29.02
N ARG A 118 31.77 3.81 28.98
CA ARG A 118 32.53 2.82 29.77
C ARG A 118 33.83 2.37 29.07
N MET A 119 34.00 2.71 27.80
CA MET A 119 35.12 2.31 26.93
C MET A 119 36.05 3.48 26.57
N ASN A 120 35.73 4.68 27.06
CA ASN A 120 36.58 5.87 26.99
C ASN A 120 37.51 5.96 28.18
#